data_AF-A0A7U9RSW6-F1
#
_entry.id   AF-A0A7U9RSW6-F1
#
_cell.length_a   1.000
_cell.length_b   1.000
_cell.length_c   1.000
_cell.angle_alpha   90.00
_cell.angle_beta   90.00
_cell.angle_gamma   90.00
#
_symmetry.space_group_name_H-M   'P 1'
#
loop_
_entity.id
_entity.type
_entity.pdbx_description
1 polymer ?
#
loop_
_entity_poly.entity_id
_entity_poly.type
_entity_poly.pdbx_seq_one_letter_code
_entity_poly.pdbx_strand_id
1 'polypeptide(L)'
;MNFMWDIALRAFEQGWDEQDLIFMQAKEYSPFYEQSFPCINEKKVHSNEIELNLLYRFADIFQEILAPESLGLEEQEYTQFSKYFIDAVLHAILYTDLRCGITKREIYIHKILEELQDGTFWKKTVYDFNIIDRQKQGRFAALVLSQMEIGSSLQNFRKGILILYPEAMLYQIKKEPKKLLLYIRCPKSDIEEHRLQFVQDMFLPIGFELRVFWQYHFGIIGAEGTMKLDEVALY
;
A
#
# COMPACT_ATOMS: atom_id res chain seq x y z
N MET A 1 14.92 -15.26 4.48
CA MET A 1 15.71 -15.86 3.38
C MET A 1 15.92 -14.71 2.41
N ASN A 2 17.16 -14.28 2.21
CA ASN A 2 17.46 -13.06 1.46
C ASN A 2 17.51 -13.41 -0.04
N PHE A 3 16.37 -13.30 -0.70
CA PHE A 3 16.26 -13.48 -2.16
C PHE A 3 16.46 -12.16 -2.90
N MET A 4 16.65 -12.20 -4.21
CA MET A 4 16.78 -11.01 -5.06
C MET A 4 15.71 -9.95 -4.78
N TRP A 5 14.43 -10.33 -4.63
CA TRP A 5 13.35 -9.38 -4.33
C TRP A 5 13.48 -8.71 -2.97
N ASP A 6 13.98 -9.41 -1.95
CA ASP A 6 14.21 -8.84 -0.60
C ASP A 6 15.37 -7.84 -0.65
N ILE A 7 16.41 -8.13 -1.45
CA ILE A 7 17.52 -7.20 -1.68
C ILE A 7 17.03 -5.93 -2.40
N ALA A 8 16.21 -6.08 -3.44
CA ALA A 8 15.64 -4.96 -4.19
C ALA A 8 14.75 -4.08 -3.29
N LEU A 9 13.91 -4.68 -2.45
CA LEU A 9 13.09 -3.93 -1.49
C LEU A 9 13.93 -3.12 -0.50
N ARG A 10 15.03 -3.69 0.01
CA ARG A 10 15.96 -2.99 0.91
C ARG A 10 16.70 -1.86 0.21
N ALA A 11 17.07 -2.04 -1.06
CA ALA A 11 17.69 -1.00 -1.87
C ALA A 11 16.71 0.17 -2.06
N PHE A 12 15.44 -0.14 -2.36
CA PHE A 12 14.37 0.85 -2.47
C PHE A 12 14.14 1.62 -1.16
N GLU A 13 14.11 0.93 -0.01
CA GLU A 13 14.04 1.59 1.31
C GLU A 13 15.22 2.52 1.60
N GLN A 14 16.37 2.28 0.97
CA GLN A 14 17.58 3.11 1.06
C GLN A 14 17.61 4.25 0.03
N GLY A 15 16.60 4.35 -0.84
CA GLY A 15 16.48 5.40 -1.86
C GLY A 15 17.16 5.09 -3.18
N TRP A 16 17.51 3.83 -3.45
CA TRP A 16 17.94 3.39 -4.77
C TRP A 16 16.73 3.15 -5.68
N ASP A 17 16.81 3.62 -6.92
CA ASP A 17 15.85 3.23 -7.94
C ASP A 17 16.17 1.82 -8.45
N GLU A 18 15.14 1.03 -8.76
CA GLU A 18 15.28 -0.35 -9.26
C GLU A 18 16.16 -0.39 -10.52
N GLN A 19 16.04 0.62 -11.38
CA GLN A 19 16.74 0.73 -12.67
C GLN A 19 18.24 0.98 -12.53
N ASP A 20 18.69 1.45 -11.35
CA ASP A 20 20.09 1.75 -11.10
C ASP A 20 20.85 0.51 -10.60
N LEU A 21 20.14 -0.55 -10.21
CA LEU A 21 20.71 -1.80 -9.75
C LEU A 21 21.23 -2.62 -10.93
N ILE A 22 22.36 -3.28 -10.74
CA ILE A 22 22.93 -4.21 -11.72
C ILE A 22 23.08 -5.56 -11.05
N PHE A 23 22.32 -6.55 -11.49
CA PHE A 23 22.39 -7.91 -10.99
C PHE A 23 23.38 -8.74 -11.82
N MET A 24 24.26 -9.47 -11.13
CA MET A 24 25.29 -10.26 -11.79
C MET A 24 25.61 -11.55 -11.03
N GLN A 25 26.21 -12.50 -11.74
CA GLN A 25 26.70 -13.73 -11.14
C GLN A 25 27.86 -13.43 -10.18
N ALA A 26 27.75 -13.93 -8.96
CA ALA A 26 28.79 -13.83 -7.93
C ALA A 26 30.03 -14.66 -8.30
N LYS A 27 31.21 -14.17 -7.93
CA LYS A 27 32.47 -14.91 -8.06
C LYS A 27 32.66 -15.93 -6.96
N GLU A 28 32.29 -15.56 -5.73
CA GLU A 28 32.35 -16.39 -4.54
C GLU A 28 30.94 -16.56 -3.98
N TYR A 29 30.42 -17.79 -4.00
CA TYR A 29 29.07 -18.04 -3.56
C TYR A 29 28.90 -19.40 -2.88
N SER A 30 27.97 -19.44 -1.93
CA SER A 30 27.57 -20.67 -1.28
C SER A 30 26.50 -21.38 -2.12
N PRO A 31 26.58 -22.71 -2.32
CA PRO A 31 25.52 -23.47 -2.96
C PRO A 31 24.16 -23.41 -2.24
N PHE A 32 24.12 -22.90 -1.01
CA PHE A 32 22.93 -22.90 -0.16
C PHE A 32 22.17 -21.56 -0.13
N TYR A 33 22.71 -20.51 -0.76
CA TYR A 33 22.10 -19.16 -0.73
C TYR A 33 22.11 -18.51 -2.11
N GLU A 34 21.08 -17.72 -2.41
CA GLU A 34 21.01 -16.87 -3.60
C GLU A 34 21.86 -15.59 -3.45
N GLN A 35 21.92 -15.03 -2.24
CA GLN A 35 22.70 -13.83 -1.97
C GLN A 35 24.19 -14.16 -1.78
N SER A 36 25.06 -13.35 -2.39
CA SER A 36 26.52 -13.47 -2.25
C SER A 36 27.13 -12.22 -1.61
N PHE A 37 26.63 -11.86 -0.42
CA PHE A 37 27.21 -10.75 0.35
C PHE A 37 28.34 -11.25 1.24
N PRO A 38 29.34 -10.39 1.55
CA PRO A 38 30.43 -10.73 2.48
C PRO A 38 29.92 -11.15 3.87
N CYS A 39 28.77 -10.62 4.29
CA CYS A 39 28.13 -10.91 5.57
C CYS A 39 26.71 -11.45 5.35
N ILE A 40 26.41 -12.64 5.89
CA ILE A 40 25.08 -13.28 5.79
C ILE A 40 23.96 -12.40 6.41
N ASN A 41 24.30 -11.67 7.48
CA ASN A 41 23.36 -10.80 8.19
C ASN A 41 23.36 -9.36 7.68
N GLU A 42 23.95 -9.11 6.51
CA GLU A 42 23.99 -7.78 5.92
C GLU A 42 22.56 -7.32 5.58
N LYS A 43 22.20 -6.14 6.09
CA LYS A 43 20.89 -5.52 5.88
C LYS A 43 20.94 -4.34 4.92
N LYS A 44 22.13 -3.84 4.60
CA LYS A 44 22.33 -2.68 3.75
C LYS A 44 22.85 -3.07 2.38
N VAL A 45 22.48 -2.28 1.39
CA VAL A 45 22.97 -2.41 0.01
C VAL A 45 24.03 -1.33 -0.17
N HIS A 46 25.29 -1.75 -0.24
CA HIS A 46 26.45 -0.84 -0.26
C HIS A 46 26.86 -0.42 -1.67
N SER A 47 26.44 -1.19 -2.69
CA SER A 47 26.78 -1.00 -4.09
C SER A 47 25.54 -1.18 -4.95
N ASN A 48 25.52 -0.54 -6.11
CA ASN A 48 24.52 -0.77 -7.14
C ASN A 48 24.71 -2.13 -7.83
N GLU A 49 25.93 -2.65 -7.85
CA GLU A 49 26.23 -4.00 -8.33
C GLU A 49 25.89 -5.04 -7.24
N ILE A 50 24.91 -5.89 -7.53
CA ILE A 50 24.41 -6.93 -6.64
C ILE A 50 24.85 -8.29 -7.17
N GLU A 51 25.74 -8.94 -6.42
CA GLU A 51 26.21 -10.30 -6.71
C GLU A 51 25.23 -11.36 -6.18
N LEU A 52 24.77 -12.23 -7.08
CA LEU A 52 23.84 -13.31 -6.80
C LEU A 52 24.41 -14.66 -7.27
N ASN A 53 24.08 -15.72 -6.53
CA ASN A 53 24.26 -17.09 -6.97
C ASN A 53 23.08 -17.49 -7.87
N LEU A 54 23.26 -17.36 -9.18
CA LEU A 54 22.20 -17.68 -10.14
C LEU A 54 21.92 -19.18 -10.21
N LEU A 55 22.87 -20.03 -9.82
CA LEU A 55 22.71 -21.48 -9.80
C LEU A 55 21.82 -21.98 -8.65
N TYR A 56 21.46 -21.12 -7.70
CA TYR A 56 20.61 -21.53 -6.58
C TYR A 56 19.15 -21.77 -7.00
N ARG A 57 18.55 -20.84 -7.75
CA ARG A 57 17.16 -20.90 -8.23
C ARG A 57 17.03 -20.88 -9.74
N PHE A 58 18.02 -20.33 -10.43
CA PHE A 58 17.93 -20.00 -11.85
C PHE A 58 18.93 -20.83 -12.67
N ALA A 59 19.36 -21.99 -12.15
CA ALA A 59 20.30 -22.88 -12.84
C ALA A 59 19.77 -23.27 -14.23
N ASP A 60 18.50 -23.67 -14.34
CA ASP A 60 17.88 -24.06 -15.61
C ASP A 60 17.87 -22.93 -16.65
N ILE A 61 17.99 -21.67 -16.22
CA ILE A 61 17.99 -20.48 -17.09
C ILE A 61 19.42 -20.08 -17.48
N PHE A 62 20.34 -20.07 -16.51
CA PHE A 62 21.66 -19.45 -16.69
C PHE A 62 22.83 -20.43 -16.82
N GLN A 63 22.66 -21.73 -16.55
CA GLN A 63 23.79 -22.69 -16.54
C GLN A 63 24.60 -22.70 -17.85
N GLU A 64 23.93 -22.58 -19.01
CA GLU A 64 24.60 -22.58 -20.31
C GLU A 64 25.33 -21.25 -20.58
N ILE A 65 24.75 -20.14 -20.12
CA ILE A 65 25.31 -18.77 -20.26
C ILE A 65 26.48 -18.54 -19.29
N LEU A 66 26.53 -19.31 -18.20
CA LEU A 66 27.64 -19.29 -17.26
C LEU A 66 28.77 -20.26 -17.66
N ALA A 67 28.58 -21.06 -18.72
CA ALA A 67 29.55 -22.02 -19.24
C ALA A 67 30.11 -21.58 -20.62
N PRO A 68 30.99 -20.55 -20.67
CA PRO A 68 31.50 -19.97 -21.92
C PRO A 68 32.21 -20.97 -22.84
N GLU A 69 32.83 -22.01 -22.27
CA GLU A 69 33.53 -23.08 -23.00
C GLU A 69 32.63 -23.78 -24.04
N SER A 70 31.31 -23.75 -23.83
CA SER A 70 30.32 -24.34 -24.74
C SER A 70 29.98 -23.47 -25.97
N LEU A 71 30.34 -22.17 -25.96
CA LEU A 71 29.81 -21.18 -26.88
C LEU A 71 30.81 -20.65 -27.92
N GLY A 72 32.12 -20.92 -27.77
CA GLY A 72 33.12 -20.65 -28.81
C GLY A 72 33.33 -19.17 -29.18
N LEU A 73 33.06 -18.24 -28.25
CA LEU A 73 33.14 -16.79 -28.45
C LEU A 73 34.43 -16.19 -27.86
N GLU A 74 34.80 -14.98 -28.32
CA GLU A 74 35.91 -14.21 -27.73
C GLU A 74 35.59 -13.80 -26.28
N GLU A 75 36.54 -14.07 -25.36
CA GLU A 75 36.32 -14.04 -23.90
C GLU A 75 35.86 -12.68 -23.37
N GLN A 76 36.31 -11.58 -23.98
CA GLN A 76 35.99 -10.21 -23.53
C GLN A 76 34.59 -9.75 -23.96
N GLU A 77 34.21 -9.97 -25.22
CA GLU A 77 32.89 -9.59 -25.74
C GLU A 77 31.79 -10.42 -25.08
N TYR A 78 32.06 -11.71 -24.85
CA TYR A 78 31.14 -12.61 -24.16
C TYR A 78 30.88 -12.18 -22.71
N THR A 79 31.93 -11.76 -21.99
CA THR A 79 31.80 -11.31 -20.59
C THR A 79 30.91 -10.08 -20.48
N GLN A 80 31.08 -9.10 -21.38
CA GLN A 80 30.22 -7.91 -21.39
C GLN A 80 28.78 -8.24 -21.77
N PHE A 81 28.59 -9.07 -22.79
CA PHE A 81 27.26 -9.53 -23.21
C PHE A 81 26.54 -10.26 -22.06
N SER A 82 27.21 -11.22 -21.43
CA SER A 82 26.65 -12.03 -20.35
C SER A 82 26.22 -11.16 -19.17
N LYS A 83 27.02 -10.16 -18.76
CA LYS A 83 26.67 -9.22 -17.69
C LYS A 83 25.34 -8.53 -17.95
N TYR A 84 25.18 -7.86 -19.10
CA TYR A 84 23.96 -7.11 -19.40
C TYR A 84 22.76 -8.01 -19.71
N PHE A 85 23.00 -9.19 -20.31
CA PHE A 85 21.94 -10.16 -20.54
C PHE A 85 21.38 -10.70 -19.22
N ILE A 86 22.25 -11.13 -18.32
CA ILE A 86 21.88 -11.61 -16.98
C ILE A 86 21.09 -10.53 -16.25
N ASP A 87 21.60 -9.30 -16.25
CA ASP A 87 20.95 -8.18 -15.60
C ASP A 87 19.53 -7.94 -16.14
N ALA A 88 19.36 -7.91 -17.45
CA ALA A 88 18.05 -7.71 -18.09
C ALA A 88 17.06 -8.83 -17.75
N VAL A 89 17.51 -10.10 -17.76
CA VAL A 89 16.66 -11.25 -17.41
C VAL A 89 16.28 -11.21 -15.93
N LEU A 90 17.22 -10.85 -15.04
CA LEU A 90 16.96 -10.77 -13.60
C LEU A 90 16.00 -9.64 -13.26
N HIS A 91 16.08 -8.48 -13.93
CA HIS A 91 15.06 -7.44 -13.80
C HIS A 91 13.67 -7.91 -14.23
N ALA A 92 13.56 -8.71 -15.30
CA ALA A 92 12.28 -9.29 -15.71
C ALA A 92 11.73 -10.31 -14.69
N ILE A 93 12.61 -11.12 -14.10
CA ILE A 93 12.25 -12.06 -13.02
C ILE A 93 11.84 -11.28 -11.77
N LEU A 94 12.62 -10.28 -11.36
CA LEU A 94 12.35 -9.42 -10.21
C LEU A 94 10.99 -8.72 -10.35
N TYR A 95 10.71 -8.17 -11.53
CA TYR A 95 9.40 -7.59 -11.85
C TYR A 95 8.26 -8.58 -11.57
N THR A 96 8.45 -9.85 -11.94
CA THR A 96 7.48 -10.91 -11.69
C THR A 96 7.40 -11.28 -10.22
N ASP A 97 8.55 -11.50 -9.56
CA ASP A 97 8.66 -11.88 -8.14
C ASP A 97 8.02 -10.83 -7.22
N LEU A 98 8.22 -9.54 -7.48
CA LEU A 98 7.59 -8.44 -6.73
C LEU A 98 6.07 -8.41 -6.87
N ARG A 99 5.53 -9.04 -7.92
CA ARG A 99 4.09 -9.10 -8.22
C ARG A 99 3.49 -10.48 -7.97
N CYS A 100 4.31 -11.45 -7.57
CA CYS A 100 3.84 -12.77 -7.17
C CYS A 100 2.94 -12.65 -5.94
N GLY A 101 1.76 -13.28 -6.01
CA GLY A 101 0.75 -13.21 -4.94
C GLY A 101 -0.25 -12.06 -5.06
N ILE A 102 -0.10 -11.17 -6.07
CA ILE A 102 -1.14 -10.17 -6.38
C ILE A 102 -2.40 -10.89 -6.86
N THR A 103 -3.49 -10.68 -6.13
CA THR A 103 -4.81 -11.20 -6.51
C THR A 103 -5.48 -10.28 -7.53
N LYS A 104 -6.43 -10.80 -8.31
CA LYS A 104 -7.29 -9.97 -9.17
C LYS A 104 -7.95 -8.82 -8.40
N ARG A 105 -8.33 -9.07 -7.14
CA ARG A 105 -8.90 -8.05 -6.25
C ARG A 105 -7.91 -6.90 -6.00
N GLU A 106 -6.65 -7.22 -5.74
CA GLU A 106 -5.61 -6.23 -5.47
C GLU A 106 -5.32 -5.34 -6.69
N ILE A 107 -5.41 -5.89 -7.90
CA ILE A 107 -5.32 -5.12 -9.15
C ILE A 107 -6.45 -4.09 -9.24
N TYR A 108 -7.70 -4.48 -8.91
CA TYR A 108 -8.81 -3.54 -8.90
C TYR A 108 -8.63 -2.44 -7.85
N ILE A 109 -8.12 -2.78 -6.67
CA ILE A 109 -7.83 -1.81 -5.60
C ILE A 109 -6.80 -0.79 -6.08
N HIS A 110 -5.72 -1.23 -6.72
CA HIS A 110 -4.69 -0.33 -7.27
C HIS A 110 -5.26 0.61 -8.32
N LYS A 111 -6.06 0.11 -9.26
CA LYS A 111 -6.70 0.96 -10.27
C LYS A 111 -7.65 1.99 -9.66
N ILE A 112 -8.45 1.59 -8.68
CA ILE A 112 -9.34 2.53 -7.97
C ILE A 112 -8.52 3.57 -7.21
N LEU A 113 -7.40 3.17 -6.59
CA LEU A 113 -6.51 4.10 -5.90
C LEU A 113 -5.94 5.15 -6.86
N GLU A 114 -5.42 4.73 -8.01
CA GLU A 114 -4.94 5.62 -9.07
C GLU A 114 -6.05 6.58 -9.53
N GLU A 115 -7.26 6.07 -9.80
CA GLU A 115 -8.38 6.90 -10.23
C GLU A 115 -8.86 7.91 -9.16
N LEU A 116 -8.75 7.57 -7.88
CA LEU A 116 -9.06 8.49 -6.77
C LEU A 116 -7.98 9.57 -6.59
N GLN A 117 -6.73 9.28 -6.92
CA GLN A 117 -5.61 10.23 -6.85
C GLN A 117 -5.59 11.18 -8.04
N ASP A 118 -5.84 10.67 -9.26
CA ASP A 118 -5.75 11.44 -10.50
C ASP A 118 -7.10 12.08 -10.89
N GLY A 119 -8.20 11.57 -10.36
CA GLY A 119 -9.52 12.17 -10.51
C GLY A 119 -10.24 11.86 -11.82
N THR A 120 -9.89 10.80 -12.53
CA THR A 120 -10.50 10.45 -13.83
C THR A 120 -12.03 10.45 -13.78
N PHE A 121 -12.60 9.76 -12.79
CA PHE A 121 -14.05 9.70 -12.55
C PHE A 121 -14.51 10.57 -11.37
N TRP A 122 -13.64 10.81 -10.38
CA TRP A 122 -13.99 11.50 -9.13
C TRP A 122 -13.32 12.88 -8.96
N LYS A 123 -13.36 13.72 -9.99
CA LYS A 123 -12.70 15.04 -10.00
C LYS A 123 -12.97 15.90 -8.76
N LYS A 124 -14.18 15.81 -8.19
CA LYS A 124 -14.59 16.62 -7.04
C LYS A 124 -13.97 16.16 -5.73
N THR A 125 -13.56 14.91 -5.60
CA THR A 125 -13.06 14.34 -4.35
C THR A 125 -11.54 14.17 -4.32
N VAL A 126 -10.83 14.50 -5.41
CA VAL A 126 -9.36 14.40 -5.52
C VAL A 126 -8.67 15.19 -4.43
N TYR A 127 -9.08 16.45 -4.24
CA TYR A 127 -8.48 17.33 -3.23
C TYR A 127 -8.66 16.73 -1.83
N ASP A 128 -9.89 16.34 -1.49
CA ASP A 128 -10.21 15.78 -0.17
C ASP A 128 -9.50 14.44 0.06
N PHE A 129 -9.36 13.61 -0.98
CA PHE A 129 -8.67 12.32 -0.92
C PHE A 129 -7.15 12.46 -0.75
N ASN A 130 -6.53 13.42 -1.44
CA ASN A 130 -5.09 13.64 -1.37
C ASN A 130 -4.63 14.27 -0.04
N ILE A 131 -5.56 14.80 0.76
CA ILE A 131 -5.30 15.25 2.14
C ILE A 131 -5.21 14.06 3.13
N ILE A 132 -5.74 12.89 2.75
CA ILE A 132 -5.71 11.68 3.57
C ILE A 132 -4.32 11.02 3.48
N ASP A 133 -3.83 10.52 4.61
CA ASP A 133 -2.56 9.80 4.67
C ASP A 133 -2.51 8.60 3.71
N ARG A 134 -1.36 8.39 3.06
CA ARG A 134 -1.15 7.34 2.05
C ARG A 134 -1.45 5.93 2.57
N GLN A 135 -1.18 5.65 3.86
CA GLN A 135 -1.49 4.35 4.47
C GLN A 135 -3.00 4.12 4.57
N LYS A 136 -3.79 5.18 4.73
CA LYS A 136 -5.26 5.12 4.78
C LYS A 136 -5.89 5.07 3.38
N GLN A 137 -5.28 5.71 2.38
CA GLN A 137 -5.80 5.75 1.01
C GLN A 137 -6.06 4.37 0.40
N GLY A 138 -5.13 3.42 0.57
CA GLY A 138 -5.32 2.04 0.09
C GLY A 138 -6.52 1.34 0.74
N ARG A 139 -6.78 1.59 2.03
CA ARG A 139 -7.95 1.07 2.74
C ARG A 139 -9.26 1.65 2.20
N PHE A 140 -9.24 2.91 1.76
CA PHE A 140 -10.39 3.53 1.11
C PHE A 140 -10.65 2.96 -0.28
N ALA A 141 -9.61 2.76 -1.10
CA ALA A 141 -9.77 2.12 -2.41
C ALA A 141 -10.39 0.72 -2.28
N ALA A 142 -9.94 -0.07 -1.29
CA ALA A 142 -10.55 -1.36 -0.97
C ALA A 142 -12.02 -1.25 -0.53
N LEU A 143 -12.36 -0.19 0.22
CA LEU A 143 -13.74 0.06 0.66
C LEU A 143 -14.65 0.50 -0.49
N VAL A 144 -14.14 1.32 -1.41
CA VAL A 144 -14.85 1.70 -2.66
C VAL A 144 -15.14 0.46 -3.48
N LEU A 145 -14.16 -0.42 -3.68
CA LEU A 145 -14.37 -1.69 -4.38
C LEU A 145 -15.48 -2.52 -3.72
N SER A 146 -15.42 -2.69 -2.39
CA SER A 146 -16.46 -3.40 -1.65
C SER A 146 -17.84 -2.75 -1.77
N GLN A 147 -17.93 -1.43 -1.88
CA GLN A 147 -19.19 -0.74 -2.13
C GLN A 147 -19.69 -0.94 -3.56
N MET A 148 -18.80 -0.99 -4.57
CA MET A 148 -19.18 -1.31 -5.94
C MET A 148 -19.70 -2.74 -6.07
N GLU A 149 -19.13 -3.69 -5.31
CA GLU A 149 -19.51 -5.10 -5.31
C GLU A 149 -20.83 -5.38 -4.55
N ILE A 150 -21.01 -4.76 -3.38
CA ILE A 150 -22.08 -5.11 -2.42
C ILE A 150 -23.18 -4.04 -2.36
N GLY A 151 -22.92 -2.86 -2.93
CA GLY A 151 -23.79 -1.69 -2.86
C GLY A 151 -23.56 -0.83 -1.61
N SER A 152 -24.31 0.27 -1.55
CA SER A 152 -24.27 1.24 -0.45
C SER A 152 -24.85 0.65 0.84
N SER A 153 -24.14 0.81 1.96
CA SER A 153 -24.60 0.36 3.28
C SER A 153 -24.06 1.23 4.41
N LEU A 154 -24.80 1.32 5.52
CA LEU A 154 -24.32 1.99 6.74
C LEU A 154 -23.06 1.33 7.33
N GLN A 155 -22.86 0.04 7.08
CA GLN A 155 -21.66 -0.66 7.50
C GLN A 155 -20.42 -0.16 6.74
N ASN A 156 -20.54 0.06 5.43
CA ASN A 156 -19.45 0.64 4.63
C ASN A 156 -19.18 2.09 5.06
N PHE A 157 -20.23 2.89 5.28
CA PHE A 157 -20.07 4.24 5.83
C PHE A 157 -19.31 4.23 7.17
N ARG A 158 -19.74 3.37 8.12
CA ARG A 158 -19.06 3.21 9.40
C ARG A 158 -17.60 2.81 9.24
N LYS A 159 -17.28 1.88 8.34
CA LYS A 159 -15.88 1.49 8.04
C LYS A 159 -15.08 2.69 7.54
N GLY A 160 -15.65 3.52 6.66
CA GLY A 160 -15.02 4.73 6.16
C GLY A 160 -14.66 5.71 7.29
N ILE A 161 -15.60 5.94 8.21
CA ILE A 161 -15.38 6.76 9.40
C ILE A 161 -14.24 6.20 10.26
N LEU A 162 -14.23 4.89 10.52
CA LEU A 162 -13.23 4.25 11.38
C LEU A 162 -11.83 4.15 10.73
N ILE A 163 -11.72 4.28 9.41
CA ILE A 163 -10.42 4.44 8.73
C ILE A 163 -9.82 5.81 9.07
N LEU A 164 -10.63 6.88 9.07
CA LEU A 164 -10.16 8.22 9.46
C LEU A 164 -9.93 8.32 10.96
N TYR A 165 -10.94 7.92 11.73
CA TYR A 165 -11.08 8.17 13.16
C TYR A 165 -11.37 6.84 13.90
N PRO A 166 -10.33 6.09 14.29
CA PRO A 166 -10.51 4.77 14.92
C PRO A 166 -11.35 4.78 16.21
N GLU A 167 -11.34 5.90 16.95
CA GLU A 167 -12.09 6.08 18.21
C GLU A 167 -13.45 6.76 18.02
N ALA A 168 -13.87 7.05 16.77
CA ALA A 168 -15.14 7.73 16.54
C ALA A 168 -16.35 6.85 16.89
N MET A 169 -17.41 7.49 17.39
CA MET A 169 -18.65 6.83 17.75
C MET A 169 -19.78 7.29 16.84
N LEU A 170 -20.36 6.33 16.11
CA LEU A 170 -21.49 6.58 15.22
C LEU A 170 -22.78 6.00 15.83
N TYR A 171 -23.74 6.88 16.07
CA TYR A 171 -25.03 6.59 16.66
C TYR A 171 -26.16 6.78 15.63
N GLN A 172 -27.24 6.01 15.80
CA GLN A 172 -28.44 6.12 15.00
C GLN A 172 -29.62 6.43 15.91
N ILE A 173 -30.42 7.44 15.55
CA ILE A 173 -31.57 7.85 16.36
C ILE A 173 -32.70 6.85 16.17
N LYS A 174 -33.18 6.22 17.25
CA LYS A 174 -34.25 5.21 17.19
C LYS A 174 -35.56 5.74 16.59
N LYS A 175 -35.94 6.98 16.95
CA LYS A 175 -37.17 7.62 16.46
C LYS A 175 -37.05 8.11 15.01
N GLU A 176 -35.83 8.39 14.55
CA GLU A 176 -35.53 8.93 13.22
C GLU A 176 -34.31 8.21 12.64
N PRO A 177 -34.46 6.96 12.14
CA PRO A 177 -33.33 6.10 11.80
C PRO A 177 -32.46 6.65 10.65
N LYS A 178 -32.96 7.61 9.88
CA LYS A 178 -32.20 8.31 8.84
C LYS A 178 -31.26 9.38 9.39
N LYS A 179 -31.38 9.75 10.68
CA LYS A 179 -30.49 10.69 11.34
C LYS A 179 -29.40 9.95 12.11
N LEU A 180 -28.15 10.27 11.77
CA LEU A 180 -26.95 9.74 12.37
C LEU A 180 -26.25 10.83 13.18
N LEU A 181 -25.75 10.47 14.36
CA LEU A 181 -24.91 11.33 15.18
C LEU A 181 -23.50 10.74 15.21
N LEU A 182 -22.51 11.53 14.82
CA LEU A 182 -21.12 11.13 14.79
C LEU A 182 -20.35 11.96 15.82
N TYR A 183 -19.72 11.28 16.77
CA TYR A 183 -18.78 11.89 17.69
C TYR A 183 -17.34 11.58 17.27
N ILE A 184 -16.52 12.63 17.18
CA ILE A 184 -15.10 12.55 16.86
C ILE A 184 -14.32 13.27 17.96
N ARG A 185 -13.40 12.55 18.60
CA ARG A 185 -12.54 13.07 19.68
C ARG A 185 -11.33 13.84 19.14
N CYS A 186 -11.56 14.77 18.23
CA CYS A 186 -10.55 15.73 17.77
C CYS A 186 -11.19 17.13 17.60
N PRO A 187 -10.39 18.20 17.73
CA PRO A 187 -10.88 19.54 17.45
C PRO A 187 -11.23 19.67 15.96
N LYS A 188 -12.27 20.45 15.70
CA LYS A 188 -12.68 20.78 14.34
C LYS A 188 -11.57 21.59 13.66
N SER A 189 -11.16 21.18 12.46
CA SER A 189 -10.32 21.97 11.56
C SER A 189 -10.79 21.81 10.12
N ASP A 190 -10.41 22.75 9.26
CA ASP A 190 -10.74 22.69 7.83
C ASP A 190 -10.26 21.37 7.20
N ILE A 191 -9.06 20.91 7.55
CA ILE A 191 -8.48 19.63 7.09
C ILE A 191 -9.37 18.44 7.49
N GLU A 192 -9.80 18.38 8.75
CA GLU A 192 -10.63 17.26 9.24
C GLU A 192 -12.06 17.31 8.66
N GLU A 193 -12.57 18.51 8.37
CA GLU A 193 -13.83 18.66 7.63
C GLU A 193 -13.72 18.13 6.21
N HIS A 194 -12.67 18.48 5.47
CA HIS A 194 -12.42 17.95 4.11
C HIS A 194 -12.29 16.43 4.11
N ARG A 195 -11.54 15.87 5.06
CA ARG A 195 -11.41 14.42 5.22
C ARG A 195 -12.77 13.75 5.47
N LEU A 196 -13.58 14.32 6.36
CA LEU A 196 -14.90 13.80 6.65
C LEU A 196 -15.87 13.97 5.47
N GLN A 197 -15.75 15.06 4.73
CA GLN A 197 -16.54 15.33 3.52
C GLN A 197 -16.32 14.25 2.47
N PHE A 198 -15.07 13.84 2.22
CA PHE A 198 -14.76 12.70 1.35
C PHE A 198 -15.55 11.44 1.74
N VAL A 199 -15.57 11.10 3.03
CA VAL A 199 -16.27 9.89 3.49
C VAL A 199 -17.79 10.03 3.36
N GLN A 200 -18.33 11.23 3.59
CA GLN A 200 -19.74 11.52 3.39
C GLN A 200 -20.13 11.37 1.92
N ASP A 201 -19.41 12.03 1.01
CA ASP A 201 -19.73 12.02 -0.42
C ASP A 201 -19.60 10.61 -1.02
N MET A 202 -18.62 9.83 -0.56
CA MET A 202 -18.35 8.51 -1.13
C MET A 202 -19.21 7.41 -0.52
N PHE A 203 -19.56 7.48 0.77
CA PHE A 203 -20.11 6.32 1.49
C PHE A 203 -21.40 6.59 2.27
N LEU A 204 -21.81 7.85 2.50
CA LEU A 204 -23.06 8.10 3.22
C LEU A 204 -24.26 7.67 2.35
N PRO A 205 -25.09 6.73 2.81
CA PRO A 205 -26.21 6.29 1.99
C PRO A 205 -27.22 7.42 1.74
N ILE A 206 -27.80 7.44 0.55
CA ILE A 206 -28.76 8.47 0.15
C ILE A 206 -29.95 8.52 1.13
N GLY A 207 -30.32 9.74 1.52
CA GLY A 207 -31.43 9.99 2.44
C GLY A 207 -31.08 9.82 3.91
N PHE A 208 -29.81 9.62 4.26
CA PHE A 208 -29.32 9.78 5.62
C PHE A 208 -28.78 11.19 5.85
N GLU A 209 -28.99 11.69 7.05
CA GLU A 209 -28.47 12.96 7.54
C GLU A 209 -27.42 12.68 8.63
N LEU A 210 -26.25 13.31 8.53
CA LEU A 210 -25.18 13.18 9.51
C LEU A 210 -25.02 14.48 10.29
N ARG A 211 -25.08 14.39 11.62
CA ARG A 211 -24.71 15.50 12.53
C ARG A 211 -23.43 15.14 13.26
N VAL A 212 -22.43 16.02 13.18
CA VAL A 212 -21.07 15.78 13.68
C VAL A 212 -20.81 16.59 14.94
N PHE A 213 -20.26 15.93 15.96
CA PHE A 213 -19.83 16.51 17.22
C PHE A 213 -18.31 16.34 17.36
N TRP A 214 -17.60 17.46 17.29
CA TRP A 214 -16.15 17.52 17.41
C TRP A 214 -15.76 17.83 18.85
N GLN A 215 -14.68 17.20 19.33
CA GLN A 215 -14.03 17.40 20.62
C GLN A 215 -14.88 17.06 21.86
N TYR A 216 -16.13 17.48 21.90
CA TYR A 216 -17.06 17.31 23.00
C TYR A 216 -18.15 16.31 22.62
N HIS A 217 -18.41 15.37 23.54
CA HIS A 217 -19.44 14.36 23.34
C HIS A 217 -20.82 15.01 23.54
N PHE A 218 -21.89 14.44 22.98
CA PHE A 218 -23.25 14.86 23.32
C PHE A 218 -23.79 14.00 24.47
N GLY A 219 -24.58 14.60 25.36
CA GLY A 219 -25.11 13.88 26.51
C GLY A 219 -26.15 12.85 26.09
N ILE A 220 -25.95 11.58 26.42
CA ILE A 220 -26.95 10.53 26.20
C ILE A 220 -27.69 10.30 27.52
N ILE A 221 -28.97 10.66 27.56
CA ILE A 221 -29.83 10.46 28.74
C ILE A 221 -29.82 8.97 29.11
N GLY A 222 -29.36 8.66 30.33
CA GLY A 222 -29.25 7.29 30.85
C GLY A 222 -27.86 6.63 30.75
N ALA A 223 -26.86 7.32 30.18
CA ALA A 223 -25.47 6.85 30.16
C ALA A 223 -24.56 7.81 30.96
N GLU A 224 -24.37 7.54 32.25
CA GLU A 224 -23.66 8.41 33.21
C GLU A 224 -22.27 8.85 32.73
N GLY A 225 -21.54 7.99 32.01
CA GLY A 225 -20.21 8.32 31.48
C GLY A 225 -20.17 9.39 30.38
N THR A 226 -21.32 9.72 29.76
CA THR A 226 -21.43 10.76 28.71
C THR A 226 -21.99 12.09 29.24
N MET A 227 -22.32 12.15 30.53
CA MET A 227 -22.94 13.31 31.17
C MET A 227 -21.94 14.01 32.11
N LYS A 228 -20.86 14.56 31.55
CA LYS A 228 -19.97 15.46 32.29
C LYS A 228 -20.38 16.90 32.02
N LEU A 229 -20.68 17.65 33.08
CA LEU A 229 -20.88 19.10 33.01
C LEU A 229 -19.61 19.74 32.40
N ASP A 230 -19.80 20.64 31.43
CA ASP A 230 -18.79 21.33 30.60
C ASP A 230 -18.17 20.54 29.41
N GLU A 231 -18.51 19.27 29.19
CA GLU A 231 -18.04 18.48 28.03
C GLU A 231 -19.18 18.06 27.08
N VAL A 232 -20.38 18.62 27.25
CA VAL A 232 -21.60 18.18 26.56
C VAL A 232 -22.07 19.19 25.52
N ALA A 233 -22.12 18.77 24.26
CA ALA A 233 -22.83 19.49 23.21
C ALA A 233 -24.35 19.29 23.34
N LEU A 234 -25.11 20.39 23.31
CA LEU A 234 -26.59 20.37 23.39
C LEU A 234 -27.20 19.86 22.07
N TYR A 235 -28.08 18.85 22.17
CA TYR A 235 -28.83 18.25 21.07
C TYR A 235 -30.33 18.49 21.23
#